data_AF-N2B5T4-F1
#
_entry.id   AF-N2B5T4-F1
#
_cell.length_a   1.000
_cell.length_b   1.000
_cell.length_c   1.000
_cell.angle_alpha   90.00
_cell.angle_beta   90.00
_cell.angle_gamma   90.00
#
_symmetry.space_group_name_H-M   'P 1'
#
loop_
_entity.id
_entity.type
_entity.pdbx_description
1 polymer ?
#
loop_
_entity_poly.entity_id
_entity_poly.type
_entity_poly.pdbx_seq_one_letter_code
_entity_poly.pdbx_strand_id
1 'polypeptide(L)'
;MNQLKTLRKQRNISQADIANELGIKPAAVSKYETGRVPLSEDSIEKLCEILKVSADELLGLSNTSPISSKAAGQIYPASVTLEDYLLTLLNTIAKQKKQMDQTIRNLHLCGIPTTTIARVTAMSETEIQKLLD
;
A
#
# COMPACT_ATOMS: atom_id res chain seq x y z
N MET A 1 3.10 -19.76 5.14
CA MET A 1 2.13 -18.91 5.86
C MET A 1 0.88 -18.88 4.99
N ASN A 2 -0.26 -19.42 5.43
CA ASN A 2 -1.50 -19.47 4.64
C ASN A 2 -2.39 -18.25 4.99
N GLN A 3 -3.17 -17.76 4.03
CA GLN A 3 -4.05 -16.60 4.12
C GLN A 3 -5.07 -16.72 5.26
N LEU A 4 -5.65 -17.91 5.46
CA LEU A 4 -6.53 -18.22 6.61
C LEU A 4 -5.87 -17.87 7.96
N LYS A 5 -4.59 -18.20 8.14
CA LYS A 5 -3.86 -17.91 9.39
C LYS A 5 -3.67 -16.41 9.59
N THR A 6 -3.44 -15.68 8.51
CA THR A 6 -3.26 -14.22 8.52
C THR A 6 -4.56 -13.54 8.95
N LEU A 7 -5.67 -13.87 8.27
CA LEU A 7 -6.99 -13.30 8.55
C LEU A 7 -7.45 -13.60 9.98
N ARG A 8 -7.26 -14.84 10.44
CA ARG A 8 -7.57 -15.23 11.81
C ARG A 8 -6.84 -14.36 12.83
N LYS A 9 -5.53 -14.15 12.64
CA LYS A 9 -4.72 -13.32 13.54
C LYS A 9 -5.13 -11.85 13.52
N GLN A 10 -5.43 -11.29 12.34
CA GLN A 10 -5.90 -9.91 12.22
C GLN A 10 -7.22 -9.66 12.97
N ARG A 11 -8.06 -10.69 13.06
CA ARG A 11 -9.32 -10.67 13.81
C ARG A 11 -9.18 -11.10 15.27
N ASN A 12 -7.97 -11.39 15.75
CA ASN A 12 -7.70 -11.88 17.11
C ASN A 12 -8.47 -13.16 17.48
N ILE A 13 -8.77 -14.03 16.51
CA ILE A 13 -9.47 -15.29 16.70
C ILE A 13 -8.43 -16.41 16.94
N SER A 14 -8.70 -17.38 17.81
CA SER A 14 -7.80 -18.53 18.02
C SER A 14 -8.12 -19.70 17.07
N GLN A 15 -7.19 -20.65 16.91
CA GLN A 15 -7.50 -21.87 16.15
C GLN A 15 -8.60 -22.70 16.81
N ALA A 16 -8.75 -22.61 18.14
CA ALA A 16 -9.79 -23.30 18.89
C ALA A 16 -11.16 -22.67 18.63
N ASP A 17 -11.25 -21.34 18.50
CA ASP A 17 -12.50 -20.64 18.22
C ASP A 17 -13.07 -21.02 16.85
N ILE A 18 -12.22 -20.99 15.80
CA ILE A 18 -12.61 -21.48 14.47
C ILE A 18 -13.05 -22.94 14.53
N ALA A 19 -12.33 -23.77 15.29
CA ALA A 19 -12.67 -25.19 15.40
C ALA A 19 -14.03 -25.40 16.06
N ASN A 20 -14.35 -24.62 17.10
CA ASN A 20 -15.62 -24.67 17.79
C ASN A 20 -16.77 -24.24 16.87
N GLU A 21 -16.62 -23.14 16.12
CA GLU A 21 -17.64 -22.66 15.19
C GLU A 21 -17.85 -23.60 14.00
N LEU A 22 -16.79 -24.24 13.51
CA LEU A 22 -16.88 -25.23 12.44
C LEU A 22 -17.32 -26.62 12.92
N GLY A 23 -17.36 -26.87 14.23
CA GLY A 23 -17.64 -28.20 14.80
C GLY A 23 -16.55 -29.23 14.50
N ILE A 24 -15.29 -28.81 14.39
CA ILE A 24 -14.14 -29.66 14.08
C ILE A 24 -13.09 -29.65 15.19
N LYS A 25 -12.06 -30.49 15.08
CA LYS A 25 -10.94 -30.48 16.03
C LYS A 25 -9.97 -29.32 15.72
N PRO A 26 -9.37 -28.64 16.72
CA PRO A 26 -8.35 -27.60 16.49
C PRO A 26 -7.18 -28.05 15.62
N ALA A 27 -6.81 -29.33 15.70
CA ALA A 27 -5.80 -29.93 14.83
C ALA A 27 -6.16 -29.87 13.33
N ALA A 28 -7.46 -29.88 12.97
CA ALA A 28 -7.92 -29.72 11.60
C ALA A 28 -7.68 -28.28 11.10
N VAL A 29 -7.96 -27.28 11.93
CA VAL A 29 -7.65 -25.86 11.60
C VAL A 29 -6.16 -25.67 11.34
N SER A 30 -5.30 -26.27 12.17
CA SER A 30 -3.85 -26.25 11.94
C SER A 30 -3.45 -26.91 10.60
N LYS A 31 -4.12 -27.99 10.21
CA LYS A 31 -3.91 -28.63 8.89
C LYS A 31 -4.35 -27.73 7.74
N TYR A 32 -5.47 -27.01 7.87
CA TYR A 32 -5.90 -26.01 6.89
C TYR A 32 -4.88 -24.87 6.77
N GLU A 33 -4.44 -24.29 7.89
CA GLU A 33 -3.46 -23.21 7.92
C GLU A 33 -2.08 -23.61 7.40
N THR A 34 -1.77 -24.91 7.38
CA THR A 34 -0.52 -25.45 6.83
C THR A 34 -0.67 -25.99 5.41
N GLY A 35 -1.88 -25.98 4.85
CA GLY A 35 -2.17 -26.51 3.50
C GLY A 35 -2.08 -28.04 3.40
N ARG A 36 -2.00 -28.75 4.53
CA ARG A 36 -1.93 -30.23 4.54
C ARG A 36 -3.27 -30.88 4.23
N VAL A 37 -4.36 -30.16 4.43
CA VAL A 37 -5.71 -30.58 4.08
C VAL A 37 -6.38 -29.43 3.32
N PRO A 38 -6.98 -29.70 2.14
CA PRO A 38 -7.73 -28.69 1.42
C PRO A 38 -9.00 -28.30 2.17
N LEU A 39 -9.43 -27.04 2.01
CA LEU A 39 -10.72 -26.60 2.51
C LEU A 39 -11.83 -27.14 1.59
N SER A 40 -12.92 -27.65 2.17
CA SER A 40 -14.14 -27.95 1.42
C SER A 40 -14.93 -26.67 1.15
N GLU A 41 -15.85 -26.73 0.19
CA GLU A 41 -16.78 -25.63 -0.10
C GLU A 41 -17.55 -25.16 1.15
N ASP A 42 -18.15 -26.10 1.90
CA ASP A 42 -18.81 -25.80 3.18
C ASP A 42 -17.88 -25.12 4.21
N SER A 43 -16.60 -25.52 4.24
CA SER A 43 -15.63 -24.92 5.16
C SER A 43 -15.28 -23.50 4.72
N ILE A 44 -15.15 -23.26 3.41
CA ILE A 44 -14.89 -21.95 2.82
C ILE A 44 -16.04 -21.00 3.15
N GLU A 45 -17.28 -21.42 2.92
CA GLU A 45 -18.48 -20.63 3.20
C GLU A 45 -18.53 -20.20 4.67
N LYS A 46 -18.44 -21.17 5.60
CA LYS A 46 -18.44 -20.87 7.04
C LYS A 46 -17.26 -20.01 7.47
N LEU A 47 -16.07 -20.26 6.93
CA LEU A 47 -14.90 -19.42 7.24
C LEU A 47 -15.08 -17.98 6.74
N CYS A 48 -15.70 -17.77 5.59
CA CYS A 48 -16.04 -16.43 5.10
C CYS A 48 -17.02 -15.72 6.05
N GLU A 49 -18.00 -16.44 6.59
CA GLU A 49 -18.96 -15.89 7.55
C GLU A 49 -18.33 -15.54 8.91
N ILE A 50 -17.49 -16.44 9.44
CA ILE A 50 -16.74 -16.27 10.70
C ILE A 50 -15.78 -15.10 10.59
N LEU A 51 -14.97 -15.12 9.51
CA LEU A 51 -13.93 -14.15 9.28
C LEU A 51 -14.45 -12.93 8.53
N LYS A 52 -15.76 -12.75 8.27
CA LYS A 52 -16.34 -11.60 7.55
C LYS A 52 -15.45 -11.13 6.38
N VAL A 53 -15.14 -12.03 5.46
CA VAL A 53 -14.31 -11.79 4.27
C VAL A 53 -14.97 -12.44 3.06
N SER A 54 -14.55 -12.04 1.87
CA SER A 54 -14.91 -12.75 0.63
C SER A 54 -14.14 -14.06 0.48
N ALA A 55 -14.66 -14.99 -0.33
CA ALA A 55 -13.95 -16.21 -0.69
C ALA A 55 -12.62 -15.88 -1.41
N ASP A 56 -12.60 -14.85 -2.25
CA ASP A 56 -11.38 -14.39 -2.92
C ASP A 56 -10.31 -13.95 -1.92
N GLU A 57 -10.69 -13.22 -0.88
CA GLU A 57 -9.77 -12.79 0.17
C GLU A 57 -9.31 -13.95 1.06
N LEU A 58 -10.20 -14.89 1.37
CA LEU A 58 -9.88 -16.11 2.14
C LEU A 58 -8.90 -17.01 1.40
N LEU A 59 -9.09 -17.18 0.09
CA LEU A 59 -8.27 -18.01 -0.78
C LEU A 59 -7.00 -17.30 -1.26
N GLY A 60 -6.84 -16.01 -0.95
CA GLY A 60 -5.69 -15.21 -1.39
C GLY A 60 -5.72 -14.89 -2.89
N LEU A 61 -6.90 -14.95 -3.51
CA LEU A 61 -7.16 -14.59 -4.91
C LEU A 61 -7.43 -13.09 -5.07
N SER A 62 -7.68 -12.37 -3.97
CA SER A 62 -7.71 -10.91 -3.97
C SER A 62 -6.31 -10.38 -4.31
N ASN A 63 -6.07 -10.15 -5.59
CA ASN A 63 -4.88 -9.48 -6.13
C ASN A 63 -4.88 -7.99 -5.76
N THR A 64 -4.88 -7.68 -4.46
CA THR A 64 -4.54 -6.36 -3.96
C THR A 64 -3.07 -6.36 -3.50
N SER A 65 -2.18 -6.90 -4.31
CA SER A 65 -0.84 -6.31 -4.36
C SER A 65 -0.99 -5.12 -5.31
N PRO A 66 -0.96 -3.86 -4.82
CA PRO A 66 -1.14 -2.70 -5.69
C PRO A 66 -0.03 -2.58 -6.76
N ILE A 67 0.97 -3.48 -6.75
CA ILE A 67 2.11 -3.46 -7.66
C ILE A 67 2.31 -4.88 -8.19
N SER A 68 1.87 -5.11 -9.43
CA SER A 68 2.25 -6.30 -10.20
C SER A 68 3.78 -6.38 -10.23
N SER A 69 4.33 -7.51 -9.77
CA SER A 69 5.76 -7.78 -9.58
C SER A 69 6.64 -7.53 -10.80
N LYS A 70 6.05 -7.39 -12.00
CA LYS A 70 6.77 -6.97 -13.22
C LYS A 70 7.21 -5.50 -13.20
N ALA A 71 6.48 -4.61 -12.54
CA ALA A 71 6.85 -3.19 -12.41
C ALA A 71 7.77 -2.92 -11.21
N ALA A 72 7.64 -3.71 -10.14
CA ALA A 72 8.40 -3.54 -8.90
C ALA A 72 9.93 -3.59 -9.11
N GLY A 73 10.43 -4.54 -9.90
CA GLY A 73 11.86 -4.68 -10.20
C GLY A 73 12.44 -3.58 -11.09
N GLN A 74 11.61 -2.75 -11.73
CA GLN A 74 12.04 -1.57 -12.48
C GLN A 74 12.08 -0.31 -11.62
N ILE A 75 11.35 -0.31 -10.50
CA ILE A 75 11.14 0.88 -9.69
C ILE A 75 12.14 0.94 -8.54
N TYR A 76 12.48 -0.17 -7.87
CA TYR A 76 13.39 -0.13 -6.72
C TYR A 76 14.45 -1.23 -6.73
N PRO A 77 15.67 -0.94 -6.22
CA PRO A 77 16.72 -1.94 -6.11
C PRO A 77 16.32 -3.04 -5.12
N ALA A 78 16.64 -4.30 -5.46
CA ALA A 78 16.31 -5.47 -4.66
C ALA A 78 16.91 -5.46 -3.24
N SER A 79 17.84 -4.53 -2.96
CA SER A 79 18.52 -4.38 -1.66
C SER A 79 17.79 -3.47 -0.67
N VAL A 80 16.63 -2.88 -1.02
CA VAL A 80 15.92 -1.90 -0.19
C VAL A 80 14.45 -2.27 -0.06
N THR A 81 13.85 -2.02 1.10
CA THR A 81 12.41 -2.23 1.31
C THR A 81 11.61 -1.23 0.47
N LEU A 82 10.37 -1.58 0.08
CA LEU A 82 9.50 -0.66 -0.66
C LEU A 82 9.23 0.62 0.14
N GLU A 83 9.07 0.51 1.46
CA GLU A 83 8.83 1.65 2.36
C GLU A 83 10.00 2.63 2.35
N ASP A 84 11.23 2.14 2.52
CA ASP A 84 12.43 2.97 2.49
C ASP A 84 12.59 3.64 1.11
N TYR A 85 12.36 2.90 0.03
CA TYR A 85 12.47 3.45 -1.32
C TYR A 85 11.42 4.56 -1.56
N LEU A 86 10.16 4.34 -1.17
CA LEU A 86 9.12 5.37 -1.25
C LEU A 86 9.47 6.61 -0.43
N LEU A 87 10.03 6.41 0.77
CA LEU A 87 10.48 7.51 1.63
C LEU A 87 11.59 8.32 0.95
N THR A 88 12.54 7.67 0.28
CA THR A 88 13.61 8.37 -0.46
C THR A 88 13.06 9.15 -1.65
N LEU A 89 12.11 8.60 -2.40
CA LEU A 89 11.47 9.29 -3.52
C LEU A 89 10.71 10.53 -3.07
N LEU A 90 9.86 10.39 -2.05
CA LEU A 90 9.06 11.49 -1.54
C LEU A 90 9.95 12.62 -0.99
N ASN A 91 11.02 12.28 -0.26
CA ASN A 91 11.99 13.26 0.21
C ASN A 91 12.72 13.96 -0.93
N THR A 92 13.06 13.23 -1.99
CA THR A 92 13.72 13.80 -3.18
C THR A 92 12.80 14.80 -3.89
N ILE A 93 11.54 14.44 -4.13
CA ILE A 93 10.54 15.31 -4.75
C ILE A 93 10.30 16.56 -3.88
N ALA A 94 10.17 16.39 -2.56
CA ALA A 94 10.01 17.51 -1.65
C ALA A 94 11.19 18.48 -1.70
N LYS A 95 12.43 17.95 -1.78
CA LYS A 95 13.64 18.76 -1.91
C LYS A 95 13.69 19.51 -3.24
N GLN A 96 13.36 18.86 -4.35
CA GLN A 96 13.30 19.50 -5.67
C GLN A 96 12.26 20.63 -5.70
N LYS A 97 11.07 20.39 -5.13
CA LYS A 97 10.04 21.43 -5.00
C LYS A 97 10.55 22.64 -4.20
N LYS A 98 11.17 22.42 -3.05
CA LYS A 98 11.76 23.50 -2.24
C LYS A 98 12.83 24.29 -3.00
N GLN A 99 13.67 23.59 -3.77
CA GLN A 99 14.67 24.25 -4.61
C GLN A 99 14.02 25.11 -5.70
N MET A 100 12.98 24.61 -6.36
CA MET A 100 12.22 25.35 -7.37
C MET A 100 11.59 26.62 -6.79
N ASP A 101 10.92 26.52 -5.63
CA ASP A 101 10.31 27.67 -4.94
C ASP A 101 11.36 28.75 -4.61
N GLN A 102 12.55 28.33 -4.16
CA GLN A 102 13.65 29.26 -3.90
C GLN A 102 14.17 29.92 -5.18
N THR A 103 14.27 29.18 -6.28
CA THR A 103 14.67 29.75 -7.58
C THR A 103 13.66 30.80 -8.05
N ILE A 104 12.36 30.53 -7.91
CA ILE A 104 11.29 31.50 -8.22
C ILE A 104 11.46 32.79 -7.42
N ARG A 105 11.68 32.69 -6.10
CA ARG A 105 11.93 33.85 -5.23
C ARG A 105 13.17 34.64 -5.68
N ASN A 106 14.28 33.96 -5.99
CA ASN A 106 15.51 34.62 -6.45
C ASN A 106 15.33 35.35 -7.79
N LEU A 107 14.64 34.75 -8.75
CA LEU A 107 14.34 35.37 -10.04
C LEU A 107 13.48 36.63 -9.87
N HIS A 108 12.48 36.58 -9.00
CA HIS A 108 11.67 37.74 -8.66
C HIS A 108 12.49 38.86 -8.01
N LEU A 109 13.39 38.53 -7.07
CA LEU A 109 14.31 39.49 -6.45
C LEU A 109 15.26 40.15 -7.46
N CYS A 110 15.63 39.47 -8.54
CA CYS A 110 16.39 40.04 -9.65
C CYS A 110 15.57 41.01 -10.53
N GLY A 111 14.29 41.25 -10.21
CA GLY A 111 13.40 42.15 -10.95
C GLY A 111 12.73 41.48 -12.15
N ILE A 112 12.76 40.15 -12.25
CA ILE A 112 12.07 39.45 -13.33
C ILE A 112 10.55 39.49 -13.05
N PRO A 113 9.73 39.98 -13.99
CA PRO A 113 8.28 40.03 -13.81
C PRO A 113 7.67 38.65 -13.56
N THR A 114 6.68 38.59 -12.67
CA THR A 114 5.93 37.36 -12.33
C THR A 114 5.29 36.71 -13.56
N THR A 115 4.82 37.52 -14.52
CA THR A 115 4.31 37.07 -15.82
C THR A 115 5.35 36.26 -16.61
N THR A 116 6.62 36.64 -16.54
CA THR A 116 7.72 35.96 -17.24
C THR A 116 8.09 34.67 -16.54
N ILE A 117 8.14 34.68 -15.21
CA ILE A 117 8.43 33.48 -14.40
C ILE A 117 7.31 32.44 -14.62
N ALA A 118 6.03 32.84 -14.54
CA ALA A 118 4.86 31.98 -14.78
C ALA A 118 4.94 31.24 -16.12
N ARG A 119 5.31 31.97 -17.19
CA ARG A 119 5.44 31.40 -18.53
C ARG A 119 6.54 30.33 -18.62
N VAL A 120 7.65 30.51 -17.92
CA VAL A 120 8.80 29.59 -17.98
C VAL A 120 8.61 28.38 -17.06
N THR A 121 7.98 28.55 -15.90
CA THR A 121 7.72 27.46 -14.95
C THR A 121 6.44 26.69 -15.24
N ALA A 122 5.64 27.14 -16.21
CA ALA A 122 4.30 26.62 -16.50
C ALA A 122 3.36 26.66 -15.27
N MET A 123 3.57 27.61 -14.37
CA MET A 123 2.74 27.86 -13.19
C MET A 123 1.80 29.03 -13.43
N SER A 124 0.70 29.10 -12.69
CA SER A 124 -0.15 30.29 -12.75
C SER A 124 0.52 31.47 -12.04
N GLU A 125 0.22 32.69 -12.48
CA GLU A 125 0.73 33.89 -11.82
C GLU A 125 0.20 34.02 -10.37
N THR A 126 -1.00 33.49 -10.12
CA THR A 126 -1.59 33.44 -8.77
C THR A 126 -0.87 32.46 -7.84
N GLU A 127 -0.36 31.35 -8.37
CA GLU A 127 0.47 30.40 -7.61
C GLU A 127 1.84 31.00 -7.28
N ILE A 128 2.43 31.75 -8.22
CA ILE A 128 3.68 32.47 -7.98
C ILE A 128 3.48 33.55 -6.92
N GLN A 129 2.38 34.32 -6.98
CA GLN A 129 2.14 35.36 -5.98
C GLN A 129 2.01 34.78 -4.56
N LYS A 130 1.27 33.68 -4.40
CA LYS A 130 1.19 32.94 -3.11
C LYS A 130 2.53 32.41 -2.62
N LEU A 131 3.44 32.11 -3.54
CA LEU A 131 4.81 31.68 -3.24
C LEU A 131 5.75 32.85 -2.94
N LEU A 132 5.36 34.10 -3.19
CA LEU A 132 6.17 35.28 -2.92
C LEU A 132 5.72 35.99 -1.63
N ASP A 133 4.42 35.93 -1.33
CA ASP A 133 3.83 36.27 -0.03
C ASP A 133 4.46 35.45 1.13
#